data_AF-A0A2J6PHD9-F1
#
_entry.id   AF-A0A2J6PHD9-F1
#
_cell.length_a   1.000
_cell.length_b   1.000
_cell.length_c   1.000
_cell.angle_alpha   90.00
_cell.angle_beta   90.00
_cell.angle_gamma   90.00
#
_symmetry.space_group_name_H-M   'P 1'
#
loop_
_entity.id
_entity.type
_entity.pdbx_description
1 polymer ?
#
loop_
_entity_poly.entity_id
_entity_poly.type
_entity_poly.pdbx_seq_one_letter_code
_entity_poly.pdbx_strand_id
1 'polypeptide(L)'
;EFSIVRAWLQLCSRNHEDSCISFEAPNIPGFQLLNCKTRKLEPYIAGTEYIALSYKNEQGHSVLPQTIEDTLKVTLELGFQYLWVDSYCIPQFGDRVEYIQIAHMDLVYNCATLTIVAACGKNSAFSLPRVSRSRFLQRSITVGEYDIVSALSNPVRDVRNSKWMSRGWTYQEALLSKRRLIFTEKQVYFEC
;
A
#
# COMPACT_ATOMS: atom_id res chain seq x y z
N GLU A 1 0.41 4.15 -15.85
CA GLU A 1 0.12 2.84 -16.47
C GLU A 1 0.56 1.74 -15.50
N PHE A 2 -0.38 0.98 -14.92
CA PHE A 2 -0.11 -0.04 -13.90
C PHE A 2 0.09 -1.44 -14.47
N SER A 3 0.22 -1.56 -15.80
CA SER A 3 0.55 -2.79 -16.51
C SER A 3 1.82 -3.45 -15.96
N ILE A 4 2.85 -2.64 -15.66
CA ILE A 4 4.11 -3.15 -15.07
C ILE A 4 3.92 -3.76 -13.68
N VAL A 5 3.05 -3.18 -12.85
CA VAL A 5 2.80 -3.68 -11.50
C VAL A 5 2.05 -5.00 -11.55
N ARG A 6 1.08 -5.13 -12.45
CA ARG A 6 0.41 -6.41 -12.71
C ARG A 6 1.39 -7.48 -13.20
N ALA A 7 2.34 -7.11 -14.06
CA ALA A 7 3.39 -8.02 -14.51
C ALA A 7 4.29 -8.47 -13.35
N TRP A 8 4.64 -7.59 -12.41
CA TRP A 8 5.39 -7.97 -11.19
C TRP A 8 4.61 -8.92 -10.29
N LEU A 9 3.32 -8.68 -10.07
CA LEU A 9 2.46 -9.59 -9.30
C LEU A 9 2.37 -10.98 -9.95
N GLN A 10 2.26 -11.03 -11.27
CA GLN A 10 2.26 -12.29 -12.03
C GLN A 10 3.61 -13.00 -11.95
N LEU A 11 4.73 -12.27 -12.07
CA LEU A 11 6.07 -12.83 -11.96
C LEU A 11 6.31 -13.43 -10.57
N CYS A 12 5.93 -12.69 -9.52
CA CYS A 12 5.98 -13.17 -8.14
C CYS A 12 5.14 -14.46 -7.98
N SER A 13 3.90 -14.46 -8.44
CA SER A 13 3.01 -15.63 -8.31
C SER A 13 3.51 -16.86 -9.07
N ARG A 14 4.24 -16.66 -10.18
CA ARG A 14 4.84 -17.77 -10.96
C ARG A 14 6.11 -18.33 -10.33
N ASN A 15 6.92 -17.48 -9.70
CA ASN A 15 8.26 -17.85 -9.25
C ASN A 15 8.34 -18.17 -7.76
N HIS A 16 7.42 -17.64 -6.95
CA HIS A 16 7.47 -17.72 -5.48
C HIS A 16 6.33 -18.57 -4.89
N GLU A 17 5.91 -19.64 -5.58
CA GLU A 17 4.91 -20.66 -5.21
C GLU A 17 4.06 -20.28 -3.97
N ASP A 18 4.21 -21.01 -2.86
CA ASP A 18 3.44 -20.80 -1.64
C ASP A 18 4.03 -19.72 -0.71
N SER A 19 5.23 -19.22 -1.04
CA SER A 19 5.97 -18.28 -0.17
C SER A 19 5.33 -16.89 -0.17
N CYS A 20 4.78 -16.46 -1.31
CA CYS A 20 4.19 -15.13 -1.46
C CYS A 20 2.66 -15.15 -1.63
N ILE A 21 2.02 -16.31 -1.68
CA ILE A 21 0.57 -16.46 -1.80
C ILE A 21 -0.06 -16.52 -0.40
N SER A 22 -1.14 -15.77 -0.20
CA SER A 22 -1.89 -15.76 1.06
C SER A 22 -2.98 -16.83 1.00
N PHE A 23 -2.91 -17.83 1.89
CA PHE A 23 -3.79 -19.02 1.82
C PHE A 23 -4.97 -18.99 2.79
N GLU A 24 -4.94 -18.15 3.84
CA GLU A 24 -6.00 -18.17 4.85
C GLU A 24 -6.59 -16.79 5.09
N ALA A 25 -7.92 -16.79 5.17
CA ALA A 25 -8.73 -15.65 5.56
C ALA A 25 -8.43 -15.25 7.01
N PRO A 26 -8.25 -13.95 7.33
CA PRO A 26 -8.14 -13.53 8.72
C PRO A 26 -9.47 -13.83 9.45
N ASN A 27 -9.45 -14.76 10.40
CA ASN A 27 -10.59 -15.01 11.29
C ASN A 27 -10.60 -13.96 12.42
N ILE A 28 -10.91 -12.71 12.04
CA ILE A 28 -10.89 -11.56 12.94
C ILE A 28 -12.33 -11.06 13.13
N PRO A 29 -12.86 -11.05 14.37
CA PRO A 29 -14.18 -10.51 14.66
C PRO A 29 -14.37 -9.06 14.15
N GLY A 30 -15.48 -8.84 13.44
CA GLY A 30 -15.83 -7.53 12.91
C GLY A 30 -14.91 -7.03 11.78
N PHE A 31 -14.11 -7.91 11.16
CA PHE A 31 -13.22 -7.52 10.07
C PHE A 31 -14.02 -7.03 8.86
N GLN A 32 -13.71 -5.81 8.43
CA GLN A 32 -14.37 -5.11 7.34
C GLN A 32 -13.35 -4.64 6.32
N LEU A 33 -13.82 -4.49 5.08
CA LEU A 33 -13.04 -3.95 3.97
C LEU A 33 -13.79 -2.79 3.33
N LEU A 34 -13.04 -1.80 2.85
CA LEU A 34 -13.58 -0.73 2.05
C LEU A 34 -13.74 -1.21 0.61
N ASN A 35 -14.98 -1.28 0.13
CA ASN A 35 -15.26 -1.52 -1.28
C ASN A 35 -14.90 -0.27 -2.08
N CYS A 36 -13.92 -0.39 -2.97
CA CYS A 36 -13.34 0.75 -3.68
C CYS A 36 -14.32 1.39 -4.69
N LYS A 37 -15.33 0.63 -5.16
CA LYS A 37 -16.34 1.13 -6.10
C LYS A 37 -17.45 1.88 -5.37
N THR A 38 -17.97 1.29 -4.29
CA THR A 38 -19.13 1.83 -3.56
C THR A 38 -18.73 2.82 -2.47
N ARG A 39 -17.44 2.83 -2.06
CA ARG A 39 -16.90 3.58 -0.93
C ARG A 39 -17.59 3.25 0.40
N LYS A 40 -18.06 2.01 0.55
CA LYS A 40 -18.71 1.51 1.76
C LYS A 40 -17.87 0.43 2.42
N LEU A 41 -17.93 0.39 3.75
CA LEU A 41 -17.39 -0.71 4.53
C LEU A 41 -18.32 -1.91 4.40
N GLU A 42 -17.76 -3.04 4.00
CA GLU A 42 -18.45 -4.31 3.84
C GLU A 42 -17.77 -5.36 4.74
N PRO A 43 -18.53 -6.25 5.41
CA PRO A 43 -17.96 -7.36 6.14
C PRO A 43 -17.10 -8.24 5.24
N TYR A 44 -15.97 -8.70 5.76
CA TYR A 44 -15.11 -9.61 5.02
C TYR A 44 -15.78 -10.97 4.78
N ILE A 45 -15.64 -11.48 3.56
CA ILE A 45 -16.07 -12.83 3.16
C ILE A 45 -14.82 -13.65 2.90
N ALA A 46 -14.74 -14.86 3.48
CA ALA A 46 -13.58 -15.74 3.32
C ALA A 46 -13.23 -15.98 1.84
N GLY A 47 -11.94 -15.87 1.52
CA GLY A 47 -11.43 -15.97 0.15
C GLY A 47 -11.50 -14.67 -0.66
N THR A 48 -12.04 -13.59 -0.10
CA THR A 48 -12.00 -12.27 -0.75
C THR A 48 -10.56 -11.75 -0.75
N GLU A 49 -10.04 -11.46 -1.94
CA GLU A 49 -8.77 -10.76 -2.09
C GLU A 49 -8.91 -9.27 -1.76
N TYR A 50 -7.91 -8.73 -1.08
CA TYR A 50 -7.87 -7.32 -0.73
C TYR A 50 -6.44 -6.77 -0.73
N ILE A 51 -6.36 -5.47 -0.96
CA ILE A 51 -5.13 -4.69 -0.81
C ILE A 51 -5.11 -4.08 0.57
N ALA A 52 -3.95 -4.00 1.23
CA ALA A 52 -3.79 -3.23 2.46
C ALA A 52 -3.06 -1.90 2.20
N LEU A 53 -3.40 -0.84 2.93
CA LEU A 53 -2.68 0.43 2.90
C LEU A 53 -1.88 0.63 4.18
N SER A 54 -0.56 0.74 4.06
CA SER A 54 0.31 1.22 5.12
C SER A 54 0.74 2.66 4.82
N TYR A 55 0.35 3.59 5.70
CA TYR A 55 0.66 5.00 5.57
C TYR A 55 0.83 5.65 6.94
N LYS A 56 1.34 6.88 7.00
CA LYS A 56 1.40 7.65 8.24
C LYS A 56 0.19 8.57 8.33
N ASN A 57 -0.78 8.22 9.17
CA ASN A 57 -1.92 9.09 9.44
C ASN A 57 -1.51 10.25 10.40
N GLU A 58 -1.61 11.49 9.96
CA GLU A 58 -1.51 12.66 10.85
C GLU A 58 -2.93 13.02 11.33
N GLN A 59 -3.17 12.88 12.64
CA GLN A 59 -4.47 13.14 13.28
C GLN A 59 -4.98 14.56 12.96
N GLY A 60 -6.24 14.68 12.54
CA GLY A 60 -6.94 15.97 12.43
C GLY A 60 -7.50 16.37 11.05
N HIS A 61 -7.39 15.54 10.00
CA HIS A 61 -8.03 15.84 8.72
C HIS A 61 -9.36 15.08 8.56
N SER A 62 -10.45 15.83 8.42
CA SER A 62 -11.83 15.34 8.21
C SER A 62 -12.13 14.89 6.78
N VAL A 63 -11.17 15.04 5.86
CA VAL A 63 -11.28 14.67 4.45
C VAL A 63 -10.44 13.42 4.22
N LEU A 64 -10.97 12.46 3.44
CA LEU A 64 -10.23 11.28 2.98
C LEU A 64 -8.86 11.76 2.46
N PRO A 65 -7.75 11.48 3.16
CA PRO A 65 -6.46 11.98 2.74
C PRO A 65 -6.20 11.54 1.30
N GLN A 66 -5.65 12.42 0.46
CA GLN A 66 -5.44 12.15 -0.97
C GLN A 66 -4.70 10.82 -1.21
N THR A 67 -3.84 10.39 -0.27
CA THR A 67 -3.21 9.06 -0.25
C THR A 67 -4.23 7.93 -0.40
N ILE A 68 -5.34 7.97 0.32
CA ILE A 68 -6.37 6.93 0.29
C ILE A 68 -7.14 6.98 -1.03
N GLU A 69 -7.49 8.17 -1.52
CA GLU A 69 -8.12 8.33 -2.85
C GLU A 69 -7.23 7.77 -3.97
N ASP A 70 -5.93 8.01 -3.89
CA ASP A 70 -4.97 7.46 -4.83
C ASP A 70 -4.84 5.95 -4.68
N THR A 71 -4.82 5.44 -3.44
CA THR A 71 -4.76 4.00 -3.16
C THR A 71 -6.00 3.28 -3.66
N LEU A 72 -7.20 3.88 -3.54
CA LEU A 72 -8.44 3.36 -4.10
C LEU A 72 -8.34 3.21 -5.62
N LYS A 73 -7.83 4.23 -6.32
CA LYS A 73 -7.60 4.18 -7.77
C LYS A 73 -6.60 3.08 -8.13
N VAL A 74 -5.46 3.02 -7.45
CA VAL A 74 -4.43 1.99 -7.67
C VAL A 74 -5.03 0.60 -7.47
N THR A 75 -5.82 0.39 -6.42
CA THR A 75 -6.47 -0.90 -6.12
C THR A 75 -7.36 -1.35 -7.27
N LEU A 76 -8.23 -0.45 -7.76
CA LEU A 76 -9.11 -0.72 -8.90
C LEU A 76 -8.32 -0.96 -10.19
N GLU A 77 -7.28 -0.17 -10.46
CA GLU A 77 -6.44 -0.32 -11.65
C GLU A 77 -5.64 -1.63 -11.62
N LEU A 78 -5.29 -2.16 -10.45
CA LEU A 78 -4.66 -3.46 -10.31
C LEU A 78 -5.65 -4.63 -10.48
N GLY A 79 -6.96 -4.36 -10.52
CA GLY A 79 -8.01 -5.36 -10.70
C GLY A 79 -8.64 -5.85 -9.40
N PHE A 80 -8.32 -5.23 -8.26
CA PHE A 80 -8.89 -5.58 -6.96
C PHE A 80 -10.06 -4.66 -6.62
N GLN A 81 -11.01 -5.17 -5.83
CA GLN A 81 -12.19 -4.41 -5.42
C GLN A 81 -12.10 -3.87 -4.00
N TYR A 82 -11.35 -4.55 -3.12
CA TYR A 82 -11.36 -4.26 -1.70
C TYR A 82 -10.02 -3.72 -1.22
N LEU A 83 -10.11 -2.71 -0.35
CA LEU A 83 -8.99 -2.07 0.30
C LEU A 83 -9.20 -2.12 1.82
N TRP A 84 -8.16 -2.50 2.55
CA TRP A 84 -8.12 -2.36 4.00
C TRP A 84 -7.29 -1.12 4.38
N VAL A 85 -7.86 -0.30 5.25
CA VAL A 85 -7.22 0.91 5.79
C VAL A 85 -7.48 0.98 7.29
N ASP A 86 -6.42 1.06 8.10
CA ASP A 86 -6.49 1.04 9.57
C ASP A 86 -7.54 2.04 10.12
N SER A 87 -7.48 3.29 9.67
CA SER A 87 -8.34 4.38 10.16
C SER A 87 -9.83 4.26 9.78
N TYR A 88 -10.17 3.38 8.83
CA TYR A 88 -11.55 3.19 8.37
C TYR A 88 -12.13 1.83 8.74
N CYS A 89 -11.32 0.78 8.63
CA CYS A 89 -11.77 -0.60 8.80
C CYS A 89 -11.73 -1.03 10.27
N ILE A 90 -10.94 -0.36 11.11
CA ILE A 90 -10.94 -0.58 12.55
C ILE A 90 -11.87 0.44 13.22
N PRO A 91 -12.86 0.01 14.04
CA PRO A 91 -13.64 0.91 14.89
C PRO A 91 -12.73 1.77 15.77
N GLN A 92 -13.01 3.07 15.90
CA GLN A 92 -12.17 4.03 16.64
C GLN A 92 -12.83 4.50 17.94
N PHE A 93 -13.56 3.61 18.61
CA PHE A 93 -14.46 3.94 19.73
C PHE A 93 -14.06 3.30 21.07
N GLY A 94 -12.87 2.70 21.15
CA GLY A 94 -12.31 2.09 22.36
C GLY A 94 -13.01 0.82 22.81
N ASP A 95 -13.72 0.13 21.92
CA ASP A 95 -14.45 -1.10 22.25
C ASP A 95 -13.57 -2.36 22.15
N ARG A 96 -14.10 -3.50 22.62
CA ARG A 96 -13.37 -4.78 22.56
C ARG A 96 -12.99 -5.19 21.13
N VAL A 97 -13.76 -4.78 20.12
CA VAL A 97 -13.53 -5.15 18.73
C VAL A 97 -12.31 -4.41 18.19
N GLU A 98 -12.15 -3.13 18.51
CA GLU A 98 -10.95 -2.35 18.19
C GLU A 98 -9.69 -3.05 18.70
N TYR A 99 -9.64 -3.40 19.99
CA TYR A 99 -8.47 -4.08 20.57
C TYR A 99 -8.17 -5.42 19.89
N ILE A 100 -9.21 -6.21 19.57
CA ILE A 100 -9.03 -7.49 18.87
C ILE A 100 -8.46 -7.25 17.47
N GLN A 101 -8.95 -6.28 16.73
CA GLN A 101 -8.44 -6.00 15.38
C GLN A 101 -7.01 -5.46 15.38
N ILE A 102 -6.68 -4.56 16.30
CA ILE A 102 -5.31 -4.06 16.48
C ILE A 102 -4.36 -5.20 16.82
N ALA A 103 -4.78 -6.11 17.71
CA ALA A 103 -3.99 -7.27 18.10
C ALA A 103 -3.75 -8.28 16.95
N HIS A 104 -4.58 -8.26 15.90
CA HIS A 104 -4.46 -9.14 14.73
C HIS A 104 -4.08 -8.38 13.44
N MET A 105 -3.53 -7.16 13.54
CA MET A 105 -3.06 -6.43 12.37
C MET A 105 -1.96 -7.18 11.61
N ASP A 106 -1.17 -7.99 12.32
CA ASP A 106 -0.17 -8.88 11.74
C ASP A 106 -0.79 -9.84 10.70
N LEU A 107 -1.91 -10.48 11.05
CA LEU A 107 -2.66 -11.35 10.14
C LEU A 107 -3.24 -10.56 8.98
N VAL A 108 -3.76 -9.34 9.22
CA VAL A 108 -4.32 -8.51 8.15
C VAL A 108 -3.28 -8.20 7.06
N TYR A 109 -2.06 -7.81 7.45
CA TYR A 109 -1.00 -7.52 6.47
C TYR A 109 -0.41 -8.79 5.84
N ASN A 110 -0.32 -9.89 6.60
CA ASN A 110 0.15 -11.17 6.08
C ASN A 110 -0.81 -11.76 5.03
N CYS A 111 -2.12 -11.62 5.26
CA CYS A 111 -3.15 -12.19 4.39
C CYS A 111 -3.50 -11.28 3.20
N ALA A 112 -3.09 -10.01 3.20
CA ALA A 112 -3.31 -9.10 2.08
C ALA A 112 -2.64 -9.61 0.80
N THR A 113 -3.31 -9.48 -0.34
CA THR A 113 -2.75 -9.91 -1.64
C THR A 113 -1.53 -9.06 -2.03
N LEU A 114 -1.55 -7.78 -1.63
CA LEU A 114 -0.48 -6.81 -1.78
C LEU A 114 -0.70 -5.67 -0.77
N THR A 115 0.38 -5.15 -0.19
CA THR A 115 0.34 -3.96 0.65
C THR A 115 0.92 -2.77 -0.11
N ILE A 116 0.13 -1.71 -0.25
CA ILE A 116 0.60 -0.42 -0.76
C ILE A 116 1.20 0.35 0.40
N VAL A 117 2.46 0.76 0.25
CA VAL A 117 3.19 1.53 1.26
C VAL A 117 3.39 2.95 0.76
N ALA A 118 2.79 3.92 1.46
CA ALA A 118 2.96 5.34 1.20
C ALA A 118 4.19 5.87 1.95
N ALA A 119 5.38 5.58 1.44
CA ALA A 119 6.67 6.10 1.94
C ALA A 119 7.06 7.46 1.32
N CYS A 120 6.08 8.18 0.77
CA CYS A 120 6.20 9.50 0.17
C CYS A 120 5.50 10.56 1.02
N GLY A 121 5.87 11.82 0.82
CA GLY A 121 5.20 12.94 1.45
C GLY A 121 5.70 13.27 2.85
N LYS A 122 5.38 14.49 3.27
CA LYS A 122 5.59 14.93 4.66
C LYS A 122 4.41 14.59 5.56
N ASN A 123 3.25 14.18 5.04
CA ASN A 123 2.03 13.93 5.79
C ASN A 123 1.04 13.02 5.00
N SER A 124 -0.03 12.53 5.65
CA SER A 124 -1.07 11.68 5.02
C SER A 124 -1.85 12.35 3.89
N ALA A 125 -1.89 13.70 3.87
CA ALA A 125 -2.55 14.48 2.83
C ALA A 125 -1.78 14.49 1.49
N PHE A 126 -0.63 13.82 1.42
CA PHE A 126 0.22 13.82 0.25
C PHE A 126 -0.25 12.78 -0.77
N SER A 127 -0.56 13.23 -1.99
CA SER A 127 -0.90 12.34 -3.12
C SER A 127 0.22 11.33 -3.39
N LEU A 128 -0.14 10.09 -3.73
CA LEU A 128 0.82 9.11 -4.23
C LEU A 128 1.42 9.63 -5.54
N PRO A 129 2.76 9.76 -5.63
CA PRO A 129 3.43 10.16 -6.86
C PRO A 129 3.04 9.24 -8.02
N ARG A 130 2.87 9.82 -9.22
CA ARG A 130 2.44 9.12 -10.45
C ARG A 130 0.96 8.70 -10.49
N VAL A 131 0.18 8.91 -9.42
CA VAL A 131 -1.28 8.72 -9.42
C VAL A 131 -1.97 10.05 -9.66
N SER A 132 -1.94 10.94 -8.67
CA SER A 132 -2.55 12.27 -8.76
C SER A 132 -1.51 13.41 -8.84
N ARG A 133 -0.21 13.09 -8.77
CA ARG A 133 0.89 14.05 -8.91
C ARG A 133 1.81 13.72 -10.07
N SER A 134 2.21 14.76 -10.80
CA SER A 134 3.16 14.65 -11.91
C SER A 134 4.48 14.00 -11.47
N ARG A 135 5.11 13.28 -12.40
CA ARG A 135 6.39 12.58 -12.16
C ARG A 135 7.45 13.59 -11.72
N PHE A 136 8.32 13.17 -10.80
CA PHE A 136 9.64 13.79 -10.71
C PHE A 136 10.31 13.64 -12.09
N LEU A 137 10.63 14.77 -12.73
CA LEU A 137 11.24 14.75 -14.05
C LEU A 137 12.68 14.26 -13.90
N GLN A 138 12.89 12.98 -14.24
CA GLN A 138 14.25 12.45 -14.35
C GLN A 138 14.91 13.15 -15.54
N ARG A 139 15.98 13.89 -15.26
CA ARG A 139 16.72 14.58 -16.30
C ARG A 139 17.42 13.56 -17.19
N SER A 140 17.30 13.74 -18.50
CA SER A 140 18.04 12.98 -19.50
C SER A 140 18.68 13.92 -20.50
N ILE A 141 19.77 13.46 -21.12
CA ILE A 141 20.42 14.11 -22.25
C ILE A 141 20.76 13.05 -23.28
N THR A 142 20.53 13.36 -24.55
CA THR A 142 20.92 12.50 -25.67
C THR A 142 22.29 12.95 -26.17
N VAL A 143 23.27 12.04 -26.19
CA VAL A 143 24.64 12.28 -26.66
C VAL A 143 24.96 11.25 -27.74
N GLY A 144 24.94 11.69 -29.01
CA GLY A 144 25.02 10.77 -30.15
C GLY A 144 23.81 9.83 -30.17
N GLU A 145 24.06 8.52 -30.18
CA GLU A 145 23.02 7.47 -30.15
C GLU A 145 22.63 7.04 -28.71
N TYR A 146 23.22 7.66 -27.69
CA TYR A 146 23.01 7.26 -26.30
C TYR A 146 22.08 8.23 -25.56
N ASP A 147 21.08 7.67 -24.87
CA ASP A 147 20.30 8.40 -23.88
C ASP A 147 20.92 8.23 -22.49
N ILE A 148 21.46 9.31 -21.96
CA ILE A 148 22.05 9.36 -20.63
C ILE A 148 20.98 9.88 -19.66
N VAL A 149 20.62 9.08 -18.68
CA VAL A 149 19.63 9.44 -17.65
C VAL A 149 20.31 9.70 -16.31
N SER A 150 19.87 10.72 -15.59
CA SER A 150 20.35 11.01 -14.24
C SER A 150 20.00 9.87 -13.29
N ALA A 151 20.97 9.36 -12.55
CA ALA A 151 20.73 8.34 -11.54
C ALA A 151 19.77 8.88 -10.46
N LEU A 152 18.69 8.15 -10.20
CA LEU A 152 17.78 8.44 -9.10
C LEU A 152 18.41 8.01 -7.77
N SER A 153 17.89 8.55 -6.66
CA SER A 153 18.35 8.17 -5.33
C SER A 153 18.10 6.68 -5.06
N ASN A 154 18.89 6.09 -4.16
CA ASN A 154 18.69 4.71 -3.76
C ASN A 154 17.34 4.56 -3.04
N PRO A 155 16.42 3.70 -3.53
CA PRO A 155 15.06 3.59 -2.99
C PRO A 155 15.02 3.08 -1.54
N VAL A 156 15.92 2.16 -1.17
CA VAL A 156 16.04 1.65 0.21
C VAL A 156 16.42 2.79 1.17
N ARG A 157 17.34 3.66 0.73
CA ARG A 157 17.73 4.84 1.51
C ARG A 157 16.59 5.85 1.63
N ASP A 158 15.84 6.07 0.55
CA ASP A 158 14.71 7.00 0.55
C ASP A 158 13.61 6.53 1.51
N VAL A 159 13.32 5.23 1.55
CA VAL A 159 12.34 4.67 2.49
C VAL A 159 12.83 4.66 3.92
N ARG A 160 14.10 4.31 4.17
CA ARG A 160 14.70 4.40 5.51
C ARG A 160 14.62 5.82 6.09
N ASN A 161 14.75 6.84 5.25
CA ASN A 161 14.68 8.25 5.65
C ASN A 161 13.27 8.85 5.57
N SER A 162 12.28 8.07 5.13
CA SER A 162 10.90 8.53 5.02
C SER A 162 10.28 8.75 6.39
N LYS A 163 9.33 9.69 6.49
CA LYS A 163 8.53 9.85 7.72
C LYS A 163 7.71 8.60 8.05
N TRP A 164 7.36 7.81 7.04
CA TRP A 164 6.65 6.54 7.22
C TRP A 164 7.47 5.57 8.08
N MET A 165 8.79 5.47 7.87
CA MET A 165 9.69 4.63 8.68
C MET A 165 9.84 5.10 10.14
N SER A 166 9.45 6.34 10.45
CA SER A 166 9.53 6.87 11.82
C SER A 166 8.40 6.40 12.74
N ARG A 167 7.43 5.63 12.25
CA ARG A 167 6.26 5.14 13.02
C ARG A 167 6.55 3.68 13.41
N GLY A 168 6.54 3.36 14.70
CA GLY A 168 6.95 2.03 15.19
C GLY A 168 6.18 0.87 14.55
N TRP A 169 4.89 1.08 14.28
CA TRP A 169 4.00 0.06 13.69
C TRP A 169 4.29 -0.22 12.21
N THR A 170 4.72 0.77 11.42
CA THR A 170 4.87 0.61 9.96
C THR A 170 5.96 -0.39 9.58
N TYR A 171 6.95 -0.60 10.45
CA TYR A 171 7.94 -1.65 10.27
C TYR A 171 7.31 -3.04 10.32
N GLN A 172 6.40 -3.30 11.26
CA GLN A 172 5.67 -4.57 11.33
C GLN A 172 4.77 -4.76 10.11
N GLU A 173 4.02 -3.71 9.73
CA GLU A 173 3.13 -3.73 8.56
C GLU A 173 3.89 -4.12 7.28
N ALA A 174 5.07 -3.52 7.06
CA ALA A 174 5.90 -3.84 5.91
C ALA A 174 6.73 -5.12 6.06
N LEU A 175 7.04 -5.58 7.27
CA LEU A 175 7.76 -6.84 7.44
C LEU A 175 6.85 -8.04 7.21
N LEU A 176 5.58 -7.93 7.61
CA LEU A 176 4.62 -9.02 7.58
C LEU A 176 3.89 -9.14 6.24
N SER A 177 3.96 -8.10 5.41
CA SER A 177 3.41 -8.11 4.05
C SER A 177 4.25 -8.97 3.11
N LYS A 178 3.66 -10.02 2.53
CA LYS A 178 4.33 -10.90 1.56
C LYS A 178 4.70 -10.22 0.25
N ARG A 179 3.92 -9.21 -0.15
CA ARG A 179 4.14 -8.40 -1.34
C ARG A 179 3.90 -6.94 -1.01
N ARG A 180 4.79 -6.06 -1.47
CA ARG A 180 4.72 -4.63 -1.19
C ARG A 180 4.93 -3.82 -2.45
N LEU A 181 4.06 -2.83 -2.65
CA LEU A 181 4.23 -1.80 -3.65
C LEU A 181 4.50 -0.49 -2.95
N ILE A 182 5.75 -0.05 -3.00
CA ILE A 182 6.24 1.03 -2.15
C ILE A 182 6.40 2.29 -3.00
N PHE A 183 5.66 3.32 -2.63
CA PHE A 183 5.68 4.63 -3.26
C PHE A 183 6.62 5.55 -2.49
N THR A 184 7.70 5.99 -3.13
CA THR A 184 8.57 7.08 -2.65
C THR A 184 8.30 8.34 -3.46
N GLU A 185 8.91 9.47 -3.06
CA GLU A 185 8.80 10.75 -3.80
C GLU A 185 9.19 10.63 -5.28
N LYS A 186 10.12 9.73 -5.61
CA LYS A 186 10.74 9.67 -6.95
C LYS A 186 10.48 8.34 -7.66
N GLN A 187 10.27 7.26 -6.92
CA GLN A 187 10.23 5.91 -7.46
C GLN A 187 9.06 5.12 -6.87
N VAL A 188 8.63 4.12 -7.63
CA VAL A 188 7.73 3.07 -7.15
C VAL A 188 8.48 1.77 -7.35
N TYR A 189 8.50 0.93 -6.32
CA TYR A 189 9.20 -0.35 -6.37
C TYR A 189 8.37 -1.45 -5.73
N PHE A 190 8.65 -2.67 -6.16
CA PHE A 190 7.94 -3.87 -5.75
C PHE A 190 8.91 -4.79 -5.01
N GLU A 191 8.49 -5.30 -3.86
CA GLU A 191 9.24 -6.27 -3.05
C GLU A 191 8.32 -7.45 -2.72
N CYS A 192 8.80 -8.67 -2.95
CA CYS A 192 8.13 -9.92 -2.62
C CYS A 192 9.13 -10.99 -2.20
#